data_AF-A0A382AHI3-F1
#
_entry.id   AF-A0A382AHI3-F1
#
_cell.length_a   1.000
_cell.length_b   1.000
_cell.length_c   1.000
_cell.angle_alpha   90.00
_cell.angle_beta   90.00
_cell.angle_gamma   90.00
#
_symmetry.space_group_name_H-M   'P 1'
#
loop_
_entity.id
_entity.type
_entity.pdbx_description
1 polymer ?
#
loop_
_entity_poly.entity_id
_entity_poly.type
_entity_poly.pdbx_seq_one_letter_code
_entity_poly.pdbx_strand_id
1 'polypeptide(L)' 'MNDIDEHGFRANVGIILINNCDQVLLGGRIGTKGWQFPQGGIHP' A
#
# COMPACT_ATOMS: atom_id res chain seq x y z
N MET A 1 -7.79 7.23 -15.51
CA MET A 1 -8.04 6.04 -16.35
C MET A 1 -6.80 5.57 -17.11
N ASN A 2 -5.72 6.37 -17.16
CA ASN A 2 -4.49 6.03 -17.89
C ASN A 2 -3.54 5.07 -17.15
N ASP A 3 -3.80 4.76 -15.87
CA ASP A 3 -2.93 3.93 -15.02
C ASP A 3 -3.53 2.54 -14.72
N ILE A 4 -4.57 2.15 -15.46
CA ILE A 4 -5.26 0.87 -15.31
C ILE A 4 -4.94 0.01 -16.54
N ASP A 5 -4.47 -1.22 -16.33
CA ASP A 5 -4.14 -2.15 -17.40
C ASP A 5 -5.39 -2.69 -18.12
N GLU A 6 -5.17 -3.45 -19.20
CA GLU A 6 -6.23 -4.06 -20.01
C GLU A 6 -7.14 -5.04 -19.24
N HIS A 7 -6.70 -5.47 -18.06
CA HIS A 7 -7.43 -6.37 -17.18
C HIS A 7 -8.15 -5.65 -16.03
N GLY A 8 -8.01 -4.32 -15.92
CA GLY A 8 -8.68 -3.52 -14.90
C GLY A 8 -7.88 -3.34 -13.60
N PHE A 9 -6.58 -3.66 -13.58
CA PHE A 9 -5.74 -3.50 -12.39
C PHE A 9 -4.87 -2.24 -12.44
N ARG A 10 -4.65 -1.61 -11.28
CA ARG A 10 -3.72 -0.49 -11.11
C ARG A 10 -2.40 -0.97 -10.55
N ALA A 11 -1.29 -0.67 -11.22
CA ALA A 11 0.04 -0.94 -10.69
C ALA A 11 0.28 -0.16 -9.38
N ASN A 12 0.72 -0.87 -8.34
CA ASN A 12 1.00 -0.32 -7.02
C ASN A 12 2.28 -0.94 -6.43
N VAL A 13 2.83 -0.26 -5.43
CA VAL A 13 3.86 -0.81 -4.53
C VAL A 13 3.29 -0.94 -3.13
N GLY A 14 3.69 -2.00 -2.43
CA GLY A 14 3.48 -2.17 -0.99
C GLY A 14 4.81 -2.00 -0.26
N ILE A 15 4.79 -1.34 0.90
CA ILE A 15 5.99 -1.09 1.69
C ILE A 15 5.88 -1.85 3.01
N ILE A 16 6.85 -2.73 3.27
CA ILE A 16 7.01 -3.38 4.56
C ILE A 16 8.21 -2.74 5.24
N LEU A 17 7.95 -2.01 6.34
CA LEU A 17 8.99 -1.43 7.17
C LEU A 17 9.13 -2.27 8.45
N ILE A 18 10.35 -2.74 8.70
CA ILE A 18 10.73 -3.48 9.90
C ILE A 18 11.70 -2.67 10.76
N ASN A 19 11.65 -2.86 12.08
CA ASN A 19 12.66 -2.33 13.00
C ASN A 19 13.57 -3.46 13.53
N ASN A 20 14.59 -3.10 14.31
CA ASN A 20 15.54 -4.05 14.89
C ASN A 20 14.93 -4.96 16.00
N CYS A 21 13.64 -4.80 16.30
CA CYS A 21 12.91 -5.61 17.27
C CYS A 21 11.93 -6.59 16.59
N ASP A 22 12.12 -6.86 15.30
CA ASP A 22 11.26 -7.73 14.48
C ASP A 22 9.78 -7.31 14.43
N GLN A 23 9.51 -6.01 14.60
CA GLN A 23 8.17 -5.44 14.48
C GLN A 23 7.97 -4.81 13.11
N VAL A 24 6.72 -4.81 12.66
CA VAL A 24 6.31 -4.20 11.39
C VAL A 24 5.48 -2.93 11.62
N LEU A 25 5.64 -1.96 10.72
CA LEU A 25 4.75 -0.79 10.69
C LEU A 25 3.43 -1.14 10.00
N LEU A 26 2.32 -0.93 10.71
CA LEU A 26 0.97 -0.87 10.14
C LEU A 26 0.36 0.52 10.40
N GLY A 27 -0.19 1.12 9.35
CA GLY A 27 -0.94 2.37 9.44
C GLY A 27 -2.42 2.12 9.68
N GLY A 28 -3.02 2.83 10.64
CA GLY A 28 -4.47 2.90 10.79
C GLY A 28 -5.09 3.63 9.60
N ARG A 29 -6.18 3.09 9.04
CA ARG A 29 -6.86 3.70 7.90
C ARG A 29 -7.70 4.89 8.35
N ILE A 30 -7.48 6.06 7.76
CA ILE A 30 -8.27 7.26 8.06
C ILE A 30 -9.75 6.99 7.71
N GLY A 31 -10.65 7.27 8.64
CA GLY A 31 -12.11 7.15 8.42
C GLY A 31 -12.67 5.73 8.41
N THR A 32 -11.86 4.68 8.62
CA THR A 32 -12.35 3.29 8.67
C THR A 32 -11.69 2.49 9.80
N LYS A 33 -12.38 1.48 10.33
CA LYS A 33 -11.72 0.49 11.19
C LYS A 33 -10.84 -0.42 10.33
N GLY A 34 -9.56 -0.53 10.67
CA GLY A 34 -8.62 -1.42 9.99
C GLY A 34 -7.20 -0.88 9.94
N TRP A 35 -6.26 -1.81 9.74
CA TRP A 35 -4.82 -1.56 9.67
C TRP A 35 -4.30 -2.09 8.33
N GLN A 36 -3.28 -1.45 7.76
CA GLN A 36 -2.65 -1.90 6.53
C GLN A 36 -1.17 -1.55 6.46
N PHE A 37 -0.43 -2.23 5.59
CA PHE A 37 0.86 -1.73 5.14
C PHE A 37 0.68 -0.45 4.30
N PRO A 38 1.66 0.47 4.32
CA PRO A 38 1.69 1.58 3.37
C PRO A 38 1.73 1.04 1.93
N GLN A 39 0.97 1.70 1.06
CA GLN A 39 0.95 1.40 -0.38
C GLN A 39 0.83 2.67 -1.19
N GLY A 40 1.24 2.63 -2.45
CA GLY A 40 1.13 3.76 -3.38
C GLY A 40 1.07 3.31 -4.84
N GLY A 41 0.37 4.08 -5.67
CA GLY A 41 0.31 3.83 -7.11
C GLY A 41 1.65 4.13 -7.77
N ILE A 42 1.97 3.38 -8.83
CA ILE A 42 3.12 3.68 -9.68
C ILE A 42 2.71 4.77 -10.68
N HIS A 43 3.55 5.80 -10.83
CA HIS A 43 3.41 6.80 -11.89
C HIS A 43 4.17 6.33 -13.14
N PRO A 44 3.61 6.52 -14.36
CA PRO A 44 4.33 6.26 -15.60
C PRO A 44 5.60 7.09 -15.75
#